data_AF-A0A820MQ87-F1
#
_entry.id   AF-A0A820MQ87-F1
#
_cell.length_a   1.000
_cell.length_b   1.000
_cell.length_c   1.000
_cell.angle_alpha   90.00
_cell.angle_beta   90.00
_cell.angle_gamma   90.00
#
_symmetry.space_group_name_H-M   'P 1'
#
loop_
_entity.id
_entity.type
_entity.pdbx_description
1 polymer ?
#
loop_
_entity_poly.entity_id
_entity_poly.type
_entity_poly.pdbx_seq_one_letter_code
_entity_poly.pdbx_strand_id
1 'polypeptide(L)'
;NYRWDQMGELIRMPDYRFLRDLFDQFPKDWKEWYISEEAENASLPGTIDSLITEFGRMLIIRCLRPDRITHCVLNFVIHNIGSKFVEPPILQLNTIFEDSNKYFPIIFILSPGVDPAPQLQQFAEDKMMAQSKYHTLSLGQGQTQTARKLIEIGIKK
;
A
#
# COMPACT_ATOMS: atom_id res chain seq x y z
N ASN A 1 17.10 1.79 25.63
CA ASN A 1 16.11 0.73 25.32
C ASN A 1 15.29 1.34 24.20
N TYR A 2 15.66 1.11 22.93
CA TYR A 2 15.39 2.04 21.80
C TYR A 2 13.95 2.56 21.70
N ARG A 3 12.95 1.71 21.96
CA ARG A 3 11.54 2.08 21.95
C ARG A 3 11.16 3.08 23.06
N TRP A 4 11.70 2.86 24.26
CA TRP A 4 11.50 3.77 25.39
C TRP A 4 12.19 5.11 25.16
N ASP A 5 13.33 5.10 24.48
CA ASP A 5 14.05 6.32 24.10
C ASP A 5 13.20 7.15 23.12
N GLN A 6 12.56 6.51 22.12
CA GLN A 6 11.61 7.16 21.21
C GLN A 6 10.37 7.72 21.92
N MET A 7 9.83 7.00 22.90
CA MET A 7 8.73 7.51 23.74
C MET A 7 9.19 8.71 24.57
N GLY A 8 10.42 8.68 25.09
CA GLY A 8 11.04 9.81 25.77
C GLY A 8 11.07 11.06 24.90
N GLU A 9 11.45 10.94 23.62
CA GLU A 9 11.40 12.03 22.64
C GLU A 9 10.00 12.61 22.46
N LEU A 10 9.00 11.74 22.31
CA LEU A 10 7.60 12.17 22.16
C LEU A 10 7.15 12.94 23.40
N ILE A 11 7.42 12.42 24.60
CA ILE A 11 7.06 13.06 25.87
C ILE A 11 7.74 14.43 26.04
N ARG A 12 8.87 14.71 25.37
CA ARG A 12 9.50 16.05 25.42
C ARG A 12 8.66 17.11 24.70
N MET A 13 7.81 16.72 23.75
CA MET A 13 6.94 17.64 23.05
C MET A 13 5.82 18.15 23.97
N PRO A 14 5.48 19.45 23.93
CA PRO A 14 4.52 20.05 24.86
C PRO A 14 3.18 19.33 24.93
N ASP A 15 2.67 18.92 23.77
CA ASP A 15 1.37 18.30 23.62
C ASP A 15 1.31 16.85 24.12
N TYR A 16 2.45 16.25 24.50
CA TYR A 16 2.55 14.84 24.91
C TYR A 16 3.18 14.65 26.29
N ARG A 17 3.55 15.73 26.99
CA ARG A 17 4.17 15.65 28.33
C ARG A 17 3.32 14.86 29.34
N PHE A 18 2.00 14.98 29.23
CA PHE A 18 1.03 14.32 30.10
C PHE A 18 1.12 12.79 30.06
N LEU A 19 1.66 12.20 28.98
CA LEU A 19 1.84 10.75 28.87
C LEU A 19 2.73 10.18 29.97
N ARG A 20 3.71 10.97 30.46
CA ARG A 20 4.58 10.56 31.57
C ARG A 20 3.77 10.16 32.80
N ASP A 21 2.90 11.06 33.24
CA ASP A 21 2.11 10.84 34.45
C ASP A 21 1.11 9.68 34.26
N LEU A 22 0.62 9.48 33.02
CA LEU A 22 -0.29 8.38 32.70
C LEU A 22 0.40 7.01 32.64
N PHE A 23 1.67 6.93 32.26
CA PHE A 23 2.44 5.68 32.39
C PHE A 23 2.58 5.25 33.84
N ASP A 24 2.83 6.21 34.74
CA ASP A 24 2.98 5.96 36.17
C ASP A 24 1.63 5.64 36.84
N GLN A 25 0.53 6.25 36.39
CA GLN A 25 -0.82 6.01 36.92
C GLN A 25 -1.42 4.68 36.48
N PHE A 26 -1.18 4.23 35.25
CA PHE A 26 -1.84 3.06 34.65
C PHE A 26 -0.86 1.97 34.17
N PRO A 27 0.11 1.51 35.00
CA PRO A 27 1.17 0.60 34.54
C PRO A 27 0.65 -0.78 34.11
N LYS A 28 -0.46 -1.25 34.71
CA LYS A 28 -1.08 -2.53 34.34
C LYS A 28 -1.77 -2.44 32.98
N ASP A 29 -2.59 -1.42 32.78
CA ASP A 29 -3.33 -1.21 31.54
C ASP A 29 -2.37 -0.97 30.37
N TRP A 30 -1.28 -0.24 30.58
CA TRP A 30 -0.22 -0.08 29.57
C TRP A 30 0.46 -1.39 29.22
N LYS A 31 0.70 -2.26 30.21
CA LYS A 31 1.26 -3.58 29.96
C LYS A 31 0.30 -4.44 29.15
N GLU A 32 -0.99 -4.42 29.50
CA GLU A 32 -2.04 -5.16 28.79
C GLU A 32 -2.20 -4.67 27.35
N TRP A 33 -2.27 -3.35 27.15
CA TRP A 33 -2.29 -2.72 25.83
C TRP A 33 -1.04 -3.09 25.02
N TYR A 34 0.15 -3.05 25.64
CA TYR A 34 1.40 -3.35 24.97
C TYR A 34 1.48 -4.81 24.49
N ILE A 35 0.96 -5.77 25.25
CA ILE A 35 0.96 -7.19 24.86
C ILE A 35 -0.23 -7.59 23.99
N SER A 36 -1.23 -6.72 23.84
CA SER A 36 -2.39 -6.97 22.98
C SER A 36 -1.95 -7.25 21.55
N GLU A 37 -2.54 -8.23 20.88
CA GLU A 37 -2.24 -8.45 19.47
C GLU A 37 -2.67 -7.22 18.67
N GLU A 38 -3.91 -6.75 18.80
CA GLU A 38 -4.45 -5.62 18.05
C GLU A 38 -4.39 -4.29 18.83
N ALA A 39 -3.20 -3.91 19.30
CA ALA A 39 -3.00 -2.68 20.10
C ALA A 39 -3.46 -1.39 19.36
N GLU A 40 -3.39 -1.39 18.03
CA GLU A 40 -3.89 -0.31 17.17
C GLU A 40 -5.40 -0.10 17.27
N ASN A 41 -6.16 -1.15 17.58
CA ASN A 41 -7.62 -1.14 17.72
C ASN A 41 -8.08 -0.98 19.17
N ALA A 42 -7.23 -1.34 20.15
CA ALA A 42 -7.54 -1.22 21.56
C ALA A 42 -7.44 0.24 22.04
N SER A 43 -8.33 0.68 22.94
CA SER A 43 -8.23 2.01 23.56
C SER A 43 -6.91 2.19 24.30
N LEU A 44 -6.32 3.38 24.21
CA LEU A 44 -5.15 3.71 25.00
C LEU A 44 -5.54 3.84 26.48
N PRO A 45 -4.66 3.46 27.43
CA PRO A 45 -4.96 3.55 28.85
C PRO A 45 -5.40 4.93 29.32
N GLY A 46 -6.34 4.98 30.26
CA GLY A 46 -6.88 6.23 30.80
C GLY A 46 -7.72 7.01 29.78
N THR A 47 -7.54 8.32 29.73
CA THR A 47 -8.31 9.23 28.87
C THR A 47 -7.54 9.73 27.64
N ILE A 48 -6.43 9.07 27.29
CA ILE A 48 -5.48 9.51 26.26
C ILE A 48 -6.18 9.76 24.92
N ASP A 49 -7.07 8.86 24.51
CA ASP A 49 -7.77 8.96 23.23
C ASP A 49 -8.61 10.24 23.09
N SER A 50 -9.03 10.85 24.21
CA SER A 50 -9.73 12.14 24.21
C SER A 50 -8.80 13.37 24.16
N LEU A 51 -7.51 13.17 24.46
CA LEU A 51 -6.51 14.23 24.57
C LEU A 51 -5.62 14.35 23.32
N ILE A 52 -5.68 13.37 22.42
CA ILE A 52 -4.83 13.32 21.23
C ILE A 52 -5.64 13.16 19.95
N THR A 53 -5.03 13.61 18.85
CA THR A 53 -5.53 13.35 17.50
C THR A 53 -5.24 11.90 17.11
N GLU A 54 -5.91 11.42 16.05
CA GLU A 54 -5.62 10.11 15.44
C GLU A 54 -4.14 10.00 15.01
N PHE A 55 -3.57 11.10 14.49
CA PHE A 55 -2.13 11.17 14.18
C PHE A 55 -1.27 11.07 15.45
N GLY A 56 -1.66 11.73 16.55
CA GLY A 56 -0.99 11.60 17.84
C GLY A 56 -1.00 10.16 18.36
N ARG A 57 -2.12 9.45 18.19
CA ARG A 57 -2.23 8.03 18.52
C ARG A 57 -1.27 7.19 17.69
N MET A 58 -1.15 7.46 16.40
CA MET A 58 -0.14 6.81 15.54
C MET A 58 1.30 7.03 16.04
N LEU A 59 1.63 8.23 16.54
CA LEU A 59 2.97 8.49 17.09
C LEU A 59 3.26 7.64 18.33
N ILE A 60 2.29 7.45 19.21
CA ILE A 60 2.41 6.58 20.39
C ILE A 60 2.64 5.12 19.96
N ILE A 61 1.83 4.63 19.02
CA ILE A 61 1.96 3.27 18.45
C ILE A 61 3.32 3.10 17.77
N ARG A 62 3.78 4.08 16.99
CA ARG A 62 5.10 4.05 16.34
C ARG A 62 6.24 3.88 17.36
N CYS A 63 6.13 4.52 18.53
CA CYS A 63 7.14 4.42 19.58
C CYS A 63 7.09 3.07 20.32
N LEU A 64 5.91 2.57 20.68
CA LEU A 64 5.76 1.39 21.54
C LEU A 64 5.55 0.07 20.78
N ARG A 65 4.71 0.09 19.75
CA ARG A 65 4.30 -1.06 18.93
C ARG A 65 4.56 -0.81 17.45
N PRO A 66 5.83 -0.66 17.04
CA PRO A 66 6.19 -0.40 15.65
C PRO A 66 5.76 -1.53 14.71
N ASP A 67 5.55 -2.74 15.20
CA ASP A 67 4.98 -3.85 14.44
C ASP A 67 3.52 -3.61 13.99
N ARG A 68 2.80 -2.72 14.66
CA ARG A 68 1.40 -2.36 14.37
C ARG A 68 1.23 -1.06 13.61
N ILE A 69 2.31 -0.36 13.29
CA ILE A 69 2.23 0.93 12.61
C ILE A 69 1.58 0.82 11.24
N THR A 70 1.82 -0.27 10.49
CA THR A 70 1.21 -0.47 9.16
C THR A 70 -0.32 -0.52 9.26
N HIS A 71 -0.87 -1.32 10.19
CA HIS A 71 -2.31 -1.39 10.43
C HIS A 71 -2.88 -0.03 10.86
N CYS A 72 -2.16 0.68 11.73
CA CYS A 72 -2.58 2.00 12.20
C CYS A 72 -2.61 3.04 11.05
N VAL A 73 -1.62 3.04 10.16
CA VAL A 73 -1.58 3.88 8.95
C VAL A 73 -2.74 3.52 8.01
N LEU A 74 -3.02 2.24 7.80
CA LEU A 74 -4.14 1.79 6.97
C LEU A 74 -5.47 2.32 7.52
N ASN A 75 -5.72 2.16 8.82
CA ASN A 75 -6.91 2.68 9.48
C ASN A 75 -7.02 4.21 9.32
N PHE A 76 -5.92 4.94 9.54
CA PHE A 76 -5.88 6.40 9.36
C PHE A 76 -6.28 6.81 7.94
N VAL A 77 -5.74 6.14 6.93
CA VAL A 77 -6.09 6.40 5.52
C VAL A 77 -7.56 6.10 5.25
N ILE A 78 -8.07 4.97 5.74
CA ILE A 78 -9.47 4.57 5.60
C ILE A 78 -10.39 5.63 6.22
N HIS A 79 -10.13 6.06 7.45
CA HIS A 79 -10.97 7.02 8.15
C HIS A 79 -10.97 8.42 7.51
N ASN A 80 -9.81 8.88 7.02
CA ASN A 80 -9.66 10.26 6.57
C ASN A 80 -9.93 10.46 5.07
N ILE A 81 -9.56 9.49 4.21
CA ILE A 81 -9.71 9.62 2.76
C ILE A 81 -10.42 8.44 2.08
N GLY A 82 -10.71 7.36 2.82
CA GLY A 82 -11.55 6.26 2.37
C GLY A 82 -10.78 4.99 1.98
N SER A 83 -11.47 3.85 2.03
CA SER A 83 -10.87 2.53 1.86
C SER A 83 -10.27 2.27 0.47
N LYS A 84 -10.79 2.92 -0.57
CA LYS A 84 -10.26 2.84 -1.95
C LYS A 84 -8.78 3.20 -2.10
N PHE A 85 -8.19 3.89 -1.11
CA PHE A 85 -6.78 4.28 -1.11
C PHE A 85 -5.85 3.22 -0.47
N VAL A 86 -6.41 2.18 0.15
CA VAL A 86 -5.66 1.05 0.70
C VAL A 86 -6.03 -0.29 0.06
N GLU A 87 -7.18 -0.34 -0.61
CA GLU A 87 -7.60 -1.49 -1.40
C GLU A 87 -6.77 -1.60 -2.70
N PRO A 88 -6.32 -2.81 -3.07
CA PRO A 88 -5.68 -3.02 -4.36
C PRO A 88 -6.61 -2.60 -5.50
N PRO A 89 -6.14 -1.82 -6.49
CA PRO A 89 -6.98 -1.44 -7.62
C PRO A 89 -7.35 -2.67 -8.45
N ILE A 90 -8.61 -2.71 -8.92
CA ILE A 90 -9.05 -3.73 -9.85
C ILE A 90 -8.41 -3.44 -11.22
N LEU A 91 -7.68 -4.41 -11.77
CA LEU A 91 -7.11 -4.29 -13.12
C LEU A 91 -8.23 -4.27 -14.15
N GLN A 92 -8.45 -3.12 -14.80
CA GLN A 92 -9.42 -2.96 -15.88
C GLN A 92 -8.70 -2.69 -17.20
N LEU A 93 -8.46 -3.75 -17.98
CA LEU A 93 -7.75 -3.66 -19.27
C LEU A 93 -8.42 -2.72 -20.27
N ASN A 94 -9.75 -2.62 -20.27
CA ASN A 94 -10.50 -1.70 -21.14
C ASN A 94 -10.09 -0.24 -20.88
N THR A 95 -10.17 0.20 -19.63
CA THR A 95 -9.85 1.57 -19.21
C THR A 95 -8.38 1.89 -19.52
N ILE A 96 -7.47 0.97 -19.18
CA ILE A 96 -6.03 1.15 -19.44
C ILE A 96 -5.76 1.26 -20.94
N PHE A 97 -6.43 0.45 -21.76
CA PHE A 97 -6.26 0.48 -23.21
C PHE A 97 -6.79 1.78 -23.82
N GLU A 98 -7.94 2.27 -23.36
CA GLU A 98 -8.54 3.55 -23.78
C GLU A 98 -7.67 4.77 -23.42
N ASP A 99 -7.01 4.72 -22.26
CA ASP A 99 -6.07 5.77 -21.83
C ASP A 99 -4.68 5.64 -22.47
N SER A 100 -4.38 4.50 -23.11
CA SER A 100 -3.12 4.25 -23.79
C SER A 100 -3.15 4.71 -25.25
N ASN A 101 -1.97 4.90 -25.82
CA ASN A 101 -1.83 4.99 -27.27
C ASN A 101 -0.46 4.47 -27.70
N LYS A 102 -0.21 4.46 -29.00
CA LYS A 102 1.02 3.91 -29.58
C LYS A 102 2.32 4.59 -29.15
N TYR A 103 2.26 5.78 -28.53
CA TYR A 103 3.41 6.47 -27.95
C TYR A 103 3.55 6.27 -26.43
N PHE A 104 2.51 5.74 -25.77
CA PHE A 104 2.48 5.47 -24.33
C PHE A 104 2.25 3.96 -24.10
N PRO A 105 3.32 3.15 -24.09
CA PRO A 105 3.20 1.72 -23.94
C PRO A 105 2.75 1.33 -22.52
N ILE A 106 1.96 0.26 -22.43
CA ILE A 106 1.53 -0.33 -21.17
C ILE A 106 2.57 -1.37 -20.73
N ILE A 107 3.04 -1.26 -19.49
CA ILE A 107 3.98 -2.21 -18.90
C ILE A 107 3.28 -2.93 -17.75
N PHE A 108 3.24 -4.26 -17.82
CA PHE A 108 2.75 -5.11 -16.73
C PHE A 108 3.91 -5.54 -15.85
N ILE A 109 3.83 -5.23 -14.56
CA ILE A 109 4.77 -5.71 -13.54
C ILE A 109 4.11 -6.91 -12.86
N LEU A 110 4.75 -8.07 -12.96
CA LEU A 110 4.17 -9.34 -12.52
C LEU A 110 4.78 -9.80 -11.21
N SER A 111 3.91 -10.22 -10.30
CA SER A 111 4.31 -11.01 -9.14
C SER A 111 4.66 -12.44 -9.59
N PRO A 112 5.56 -13.15 -8.86
CA PRO A 112 5.86 -14.54 -9.16
C PRO A 112 4.59 -15.41 -9.24
N GLY A 113 4.49 -16.22 -10.28
CA GLY A 113 3.34 -17.12 -10.50
C GLY A 113 2.11 -16.49 -11.15
N VAL A 114 2.14 -15.19 -11.50
CA VAL A 114 1.07 -14.52 -12.24
C VAL A 114 1.46 -14.35 -13.71
N ASP A 115 0.64 -14.86 -14.63
CA ASP A 115 0.79 -14.68 -16.08
C ASP A 115 -0.41 -13.92 -16.67
N PRO A 116 -0.24 -12.69 -17.19
CA PRO A 116 -1.33 -11.91 -17.78
C PRO A 116 -1.64 -12.32 -19.23
N ALA A 117 -0.82 -13.15 -19.88
CA ALA A 117 -0.94 -13.43 -21.30
C ALA A 117 -2.31 -14.00 -21.71
N PRO A 118 -2.94 -14.94 -20.97
CA PRO A 118 -4.28 -15.42 -21.29
C PRO A 118 -5.34 -14.31 -21.23
N GLN A 119 -5.25 -13.43 -20.23
CA GLN A 119 -6.17 -12.31 -20.07
C GLN A 119 -6.03 -11.28 -21.20
N LEU A 120 -4.80 -10.99 -21.62
CA LEU A 120 -4.52 -10.10 -22.75
C LEU A 120 -4.99 -10.69 -24.09
N GLN A 121 -4.86 -12.00 -24.27
CA GLN A 121 -5.36 -12.68 -25.46
C GLN A 121 -6.89 -12.58 -25.54
N GLN A 122 -7.59 -12.94 -24.45
CA GLN A 122 -9.04 -12.81 -24.39
C GLN A 122 -9.48 -11.36 -24.66
N PHE A 123 -8.79 -10.38 -24.08
CA PHE A 123 -9.07 -8.96 -24.30
C PHE A 123 -8.93 -8.55 -25.77
N ALA A 124 -7.89 -9.03 -26.48
CA ALA A 124 -7.69 -8.76 -27.89
C ALA A 124 -8.81 -9.38 -28.75
N GLU A 125 -9.25 -10.59 -28.40
CA GLU A 125 -10.39 -11.28 -29.04
C GLU A 125 -11.70 -10.51 -28.82
N ASP A 126 -11.98 -10.07 -27.58
CA ASP A 126 -13.16 -9.29 -27.22
C ASP A 126 -13.23 -7.93 -27.95
N LYS A 127 -12.08 -7.30 -28.18
CA LYS A 127 -11.94 -6.07 -28.98
C LYS A 127 -11.95 -6.31 -30.49
N MET A 128 -12.11 -7.56 -30.94
CA MET A 128 -12.06 -7.97 -32.34
C MET A 128 -10.78 -7.50 -33.05
N MET A 129 -9.65 -7.52 -32.33
CA MET A 129 -8.36 -7.15 -32.91
C MET A 129 -7.97 -8.19 -33.96
N ALA A 130 -7.78 -7.74 -35.20
CA ALA A 130 -7.29 -8.62 -36.26
C ALA A 130 -5.97 -9.29 -35.84
N GLN A 131 -5.73 -10.53 -36.28
CA GLN A 131 -4.48 -11.27 -36.04
C GLN A 131 -3.23 -10.52 -36.54
N SER A 132 -3.41 -9.55 -37.45
CA SER A 132 -2.36 -8.66 -37.95
C SER A 132 -2.07 -7.43 -37.07
N LYS A 133 -2.79 -7.29 -35.95
CA LYS A 133 -2.66 -6.21 -34.96
C LYS A 133 -2.27 -6.71 -33.57
N TYR A 134 -2.60 -7.95 -33.22
CA TYR A 134 -2.17 -8.57 -31.96
C TYR A 134 -1.04 -9.57 -32.20
N HIS A 135 0.08 -9.38 -31.51
CA HIS A 135 1.27 -10.24 -31.60
C HIS A 135 1.79 -10.56 -30.20
N THR A 136 2.03 -11.84 -29.94
CA THR A 136 2.65 -12.30 -28.69
C THR A 136 4.05 -12.80 -28.97
N LEU A 137 5.01 -12.35 -28.15
CA LEU A 137 6.41 -12.77 -28.25
C LEU A 137 7.00 -12.97 -26.85
N SER A 138 7.37 -14.21 -26.53
CA SER A 138 8.15 -14.49 -25.32
C SER A 138 9.62 -14.12 -25.56
N LEU A 139 10.18 -13.31 -24.67
CA LEU A 139 11.59 -12.91 -24.75
C LEU A 139 12.49 -14.06 -24.30
N GLY A 140 13.49 -14.36 -25.12
CA GLY A 140 14.51 -15.36 -24.87
C GLY A 140 15.75 -15.08 -25.73
N GLN A 141 16.72 -15.99 -25.71
CA GLN A 141 17.93 -15.84 -26.52
C GLN A 141 17.56 -15.69 -28.01
N GLY A 142 18.04 -14.62 -28.64
CA GLY A 142 17.80 -14.32 -30.06
C GLY A 142 16.53 -13.53 -30.39
N GLN A 143 15.64 -13.25 -29.44
CA GLN A 143 14.34 -12.60 -29.75
C GLN A 143 14.36 -11.06 -29.80
N THR A 144 15.47 -10.42 -29.43
CA THR A 144 15.56 -8.95 -29.36
C THR A 144 15.28 -8.25 -30.69
N GLN A 145 15.76 -8.78 -31.81
CA GLN A 145 15.50 -8.16 -33.13
C GLN A 145 14.04 -8.28 -33.53
N THR A 146 13.41 -9.43 -33.28
CA THR A 146 11.98 -9.65 -33.53
C THR A 146 11.12 -8.71 -32.68
N ALA A 147 11.44 -8.59 -31.38
CA ALA A 147 10.74 -7.69 -30.47
C ALA A 147 10.78 -6.23 -30.95
N ARG A 148 11.95 -5.72 -31.37
CA ARG A 148 12.08 -4.35 -31.91
C ARG A 148 11.22 -4.14 -33.15
N LYS A 149 11.22 -5.08 -34.09
CA LYS A 149 10.38 -5.01 -35.30
C LYS A 149 8.89 -4.94 -34.96
N LEU A 150 8.42 -5.74 -33.99
CA LEU A 150 7.02 -5.72 -33.56
C LEU A 150 6.62 -4.38 -32.94
N ILE A 151 7.51 -3.78 -32.12
CA ILE A 151 7.28 -2.45 -31.55
C ILE A 151 7.19 -1.39 -32.67
N GLU A 152 8.11 -1.41 -33.64
CA GLU A 152 8.08 -0.49 -34.79
C GLU A 152 6.81 -0.61 -35.62
N ILE A 153 6.28 -1.83 -35.79
CA ILE A 153 5.00 -2.08 -36.46
C ILE A 153 3.85 -1.47 -35.65
N GLY A 154 3.84 -1.67 -34.32
CA GLY A 154 2.83 -1.14 -33.42
C GLY A 154 2.74 0.39 -33.40
N ILE A 155 3.86 1.09 -33.57
CA ILE A 155 3.91 2.56 -33.63
C ILE A 155 3.39 3.13 -34.96
N LYS A 156 3.59 2.39 -36.07
CA LYS A 156 3.26 2.88 -37.42
C LYS A 156 1.76 2.81 -37.76
N LYS A 157 1.01 1.95 -37.10
CA LYS A 157 -0.45 1.78 -37.29
C LYS A 157 -1.26 2.58 -36.28
#